data_AF-A0A8J7I1C9-F1
#
_entry.id   AF-A0A8J7I1C9-F1
#
_cell.length_a   1.000
_cell.length_b   1.000
_cell.length_c   1.000
_cell.angle_alpha   90.00
_cell.angle_beta   90.00
_cell.angle_gamma   90.00
#
_symmetry.space_group_name_H-M   'P 1'
#
loop_
_entity.id
_entity.type
_entity.pdbx_description
1 polymer ?
#
loop_
_entity_poly.entity_id
_entity_poly.type
_entity_poly.pdbx_seq_one_letter_code
_entity_poly.pdbx_strand_id
1 'polypeptide(L)' 'MNATVNIFTELPETLHECLKNYLEQHPDWDEQRVLTAAIALFLLQNADGDRRVAQVYLETLFHRC' A
#
# COMPACT_ATOMS: atom_id res chain seq x y z
N MET A 1 7.69 13.58 12.38
CA MET A 1 8.39 13.30 11.10
C MET A 1 8.29 11.80 10.86
N ASN A 2 7.41 11.35 9.98
CA ASN A 2 7.38 9.94 9.55
C ASN A 2 8.49 9.77 8.51
N ALA A 3 9.52 9.02 8.85
CA ALA A 3 10.57 8.69 7.91
C ALA A 3 10.02 7.67 6.90
N THR A 4 10.02 8.02 5.62
CA THR A 4 9.73 7.06 4.54
C THR A 4 10.99 6.25 4.26
N VAL A 5 10.87 4.92 4.29
CA VAL A 5 11.95 4.00 3.93
C VAL A 5 11.63 3.44 2.54
N ASN A 6 12.58 3.54 1.63
CA ASN A 6 12.41 3.00 0.28
C ASN A 6 12.67 1.50 0.32
N ILE A 7 11.71 0.70 -0.17
CA ILE A 7 11.83 -0.74 -0.26
C ILE A 7 12.06 -1.09 -1.72
N PHE A 8 13.19 -1.73 -2.03
CA PHE A 8 13.44 -2.27 -3.36
C PHE A 8 12.97 -3.73 -3.37
N THR A 9 11.90 -4.02 -4.10
CA THR A 9 11.39 -5.39 -4.26
C THR A 9 11.24 -5.72 -5.73
N GLU A 10 11.72 -6.88 -6.14
CA GLU A 10 11.40 -7.43 -7.47
C GLU A 10 9.98 -8.00 -7.42
N LEU A 11 9.11 -7.47 -8.28
CA LEU A 11 7.71 -7.88 -8.39
C LEU A 11 7.54 -8.78 -9.61
N PRO A 12 6.77 -9.88 -9.53
CA PRO A 12 6.44 -10.67 -10.72
C PRO A 12 5.75 -9.80 -11.77
N GLU A 13 6.13 -9.98 -13.04
CA GLU A 13 5.61 -9.18 -14.17
C GLU A 13 4.08 -9.18 -14.22
N THR A 14 3.46 -10.35 -14.05
CA THR A 14 2.01 -10.51 -14.04
C THR A 14 1.33 -9.65 -12.95
N LEU A 15 1.96 -9.51 -11.78
CA LEU A 15 1.40 -8.70 -10.70
C LEU A 15 1.60 -7.21 -10.96
N HIS A 16 2.74 -6.84 -11.56
CA HIS A 16 2.97 -5.47 -12.03
C HIS A 16 1.98 -5.06 -13.11
N GLU A 17 1.64 -5.93 -14.07
CA GLU A 17 0.61 -5.66 -15.08
C GLU A 17 -0.77 -5.46 -14.44
N CYS A 18 -1.17 -6.32 -13.50
CA CYS A 18 -2.42 -6.15 -12.76
C CYS A 18 -2.46 -4.83 -11.98
N LEU A 19 -1.35 -4.46 -11.34
CA LEU A 19 -1.22 -3.19 -10.61
C LEU A 19 -1.39 -2.00 -11.56
N LYS A 20 -0.71 -2.02 -12.70
CA LYS A 20 -0.81 -0.97 -13.71
C LYS A 20 -2.25 -0.80 -14.22
N ASN A 21 -2.91 -1.91 -14.57
CA ASN A 21 -4.30 -1.90 -15.02
C ASN A 21 -5.27 -1.33 -13.96
N TYR A 22 -4.99 -1.58 -12.67
CA TYR A 22 -5.76 -1.01 -11.57
C TYR A 22 -5.54 0.51 -11.44
N LEU A 23 -4.29 0.96 -11.52
CA LEU A 23 -3.96 2.39 -11.44
C LEU A 23 -4.55 3.18 -12.61
N GLU A 24 -4.60 2.60 -13.81
CA GLU A 24 -5.25 3.22 -14.99
C GLU A 24 -6.75 3.45 -14.77
N GLN A 25 -7.42 2.62 -13.97
CA GLN A 25 -8.84 2.76 -13.65
C GLN A 25 -9.11 3.64 -12.42
N HIS A 26 -8.07 3.90 -11.62
CA HIS A 26 -8.16 4.61 -10.35
C HIS A 26 -7.12 5.74 -10.29
N PRO A 27 -7.39 6.91 -10.92
CA PRO A 27 -6.42 8.00 -11.04
C PRO A 27 -6.04 8.68 -9.71
N ASP A 28 -6.78 8.41 -8.64
CA ASP A 28 -6.47 8.88 -7.29
C ASP A 28 -5.47 7.97 -6.55
N TRP A 29 -5.01 6.90 -7.18
CA TRP A 29 -4.10 5.93 -6.62
C TRP A 29 -2.78 5.93 -7.39
N ASP A 30 -1.70 5.84 -6.63
CA ASP A 30 -0.34 5.65 -7.13
C ASP A 30 0.20 4.29 -6.68
N GLU A 31 1.22 3.78 -7.38
CA GLU A 31 1.87 2.50 -7.07
C GLU A 31 2.26 2.40 -5.58
N GLN A 32 2.91 3.44 -5.05
CA GLN A 32 3.32 3.47 -3.65
C GLN A 32 2.11 3.41 -2.69
N ARG A 33 1.00 4.04 -3.05
CA ARG A 33 -0.22 4.06 -2.24
C ARG A 33 -0.86 2.68 -2.19
N VAL A 34 -0.96 2.01 -3.35
CA VAL A 34 -1.51 0.64 -3.43
C VAL A 34 -0.62 -0.33 -2.65
N LEU A 35 0.70 -0.26 -2.84
CA LEU A 35 1.64 -1.13 -2.12
C LEU A 35 1.59 -0.91 -0.61
N THR A 36 1.54 0.34 -0.16
CA THR A 36 1.42 0.66 1.27
C THR A 36 0.11 0.11 1.84
N ALA A 37 -1.00 0.26 1.13
CA ALA A 37 -2.29 -0.29 1.55
C ALA A 37 -2.28 -1.82 1.59
N ALA A 38 -1.67 -2.47 0.59
CA ALA A 38 -1.56 -3.92 0.51
C ALA A 38 -0.72 -4.50 1.65
N ILE A 39 0.44 -3.87 1.94
CA ILE A 39 1.31 -4.28 3.06
C ILE A 39 0.60 -4.08 4.39
N ALA A 40 -0.01 -2.91 4.60
CA ALA A 40 -0.71 -2.62 5.85
C ALA A 40 -1.90 -3.57 6.07
N LEU A 41 -2.66 -3.88 5.01
CA LEU A 41 -3.75 -4.85 5.07
C LEU A 41 -3.24 -6.27 5.36
N PHE A 42 -2.15 -6.69 4.70
CA PHE A 42 -1.55 -7.99 4.93
C PHE A 42 -1.09 -8.14 6.39
N LEU A 43 -0.43 -7.12 6.93
CA LEU A 43 0.01 -7.09 8.33
C LEU A 43 -1.19 -7.02 9.29
N LEU A 44 -2.26 -6.31 8.98
CA LEU A 44 -3.48 -6.29 9.80
C LEU A 44 -4.13 -7.68 9.92
N GLN A 45 -4.12 -8.44 8.82
CA GLN A 45 -4.73 -9.76 8.77
C GLN A 45 -3.87 -10.84 9.43
N ASN A 46 -2.54 -10.72 9.34
CA ASN A 46 -1.61 -11.79 9.72
C ASN A 46 -0.73 -11.48 10.94
N ALA A 47 -0.65 -10.23 11.37
CA ALA A 47 0.09 -9.83 12.57
C ALA A 47 -0.85 -9.61 13.77
N ASP A 48 -0.28 -9.53 14.97
CA ASP A 48 -0.97 -9.46 16.27
C ASP A 48 -1.64 -8.09 16.55
N GLY A 49 -2.38 -7.55 15.57
CA GLY A 49 -3.22 -6.37 15.74
C GLY A 49 -2.46 -5.08 16.13
N ASP A 50 -1.30 -4.82 15.54
CA ASP A 50 -0.55 -3.59 15.82
C ASP A 50 -1.33 -2.35 15.34
N ARG A 51 -1.73 -1.49 16.29
CA ARG A 51 -2.46 -0.25 16.01
C ARG A 51 -1.73 0.67 15.03
N ARG A 52 -0.39 0.61 14.96
CA ARG A 52 0.40 1.41 14.01
C ARG A 52 0.11 1.00 12.58
N VAL A 53 -0.08 -0.30 12.34
CA VAL A 53 -0.45 -0.84 11.02
C VAL A 53 -1.88 -0.43 10.66
N ALA A 54 -2.81 -0.50 11.62
CA ALA A 54 -4.18 -0.01 11.45
C ALA A 54 -4.21 1.48 11.05
N GLN A 55 -3.40 2.30 11.73
CA GLN A 55 -3.29 3.72 11.42
C GLN A 55 -2.76 3.95 10.01
N VAL A 56 -1.65 3.29 9.63
CA VAL A 56 -1.08 3.43 8.28
C VAL A 56 -2.07 2.97 7.20
N TYR A 57 -2.81 1.89 7.43
CA TYR A 57 -3.84 1.42 6.49
C TYR A 57 -4.96 2.46 6.30
N LEU A 58 -5.50 3.00 7.40
CA LEU A 58 -6.56 4.01 7.36
C LEU A 58 -6.07 5.33 6.76
N GLU A 59 -4.84 5.76 7.08
CA GLU A 59 -4.22 6.93 6.46
C GLU A 59 -4.06 6.70 4.95
N THR A 60 -3.59 5.53 4.51
CA THR A 60 -3.42 5.25 3.08
C THR A 60 -4.76 5.25 2.32
N LEU A 61 -5.83 4.76 2.94
CA LEU A 61 -7.17 4.74 2.33
C LEU A 61 -7.83 6.12 2.31
N PHE A 62 -7.74 6.88 3.40
CA PHE A 62 -8.58 8.05 3.63
C PHE A 62 -7.82 9.38 3.64
N HIS A 63 -6.49 9.42 3.81
CA HIS A 63 -5.74 10.67 3.72
C HIS A 63 -5.49 11.06 2.26
N ARG A 64 -6.34 11.99 1.79
CA ARG A 64 -5.97 13.06 0.87
C ARG A 64 -5.79 14.32 1.72
N CYS A 65 -4.55 14.66 2.09
CA CYS A 65 -4.16 16.02 2.47
C CYS A 65 -2.68 16.21 2.12
#